data_AF-A0A9D8BJM1-F1
#
_entry.id   AF-A0A9D8BJM1-F1
#
_cell.length_a   1.000
_cell.length_b   1.000
_cell.length_c   1.000
_cell.angle_alpha   90.00
_cell.angle_beta   90.00
_cell.angle_gamma   90.00
#
_symmetry.space_group_name_H-M   'P 1'
#
loop_
_entity.id
_entity.type
_entity.pdbx_description
1 polymer ?
#
loop_
_entity_poly.entity_id
_entity_poly.type
_entity_poly.pdbx_seq_one_letter_code
_entity_poly.pdbx_strand_id
1 'polypeptide(L)'
;MSLDEIKISRAIVGSYFKKLMDNLDVDVAIAGAGPSGLACAYYLAKKNIKVAIFERKLSVGGGMWGGGIMFNEIVVQTKAKEILDEFGIRTKRFEGEYFLADSVESVCALADKAIKAGAKIFNLLSVEDVMIRTGRVTGLVLNWSAVEIAKLHVDPITIRSKFVVDATGHAAEIARVLEKKTNVKLKTKTGKTVGETSMWAEMAEDTIVKNSKEFYPGVYASGMASNAVFGGPRMGPIFGGMLLAGRKVANDLIKRLK
;
A
#
# COMPACT_ATOMS: atom_id res chain seq x y z
N MET A 1 16.39 -19.69 -33.32
CA MET A 1 16.48 -20.39 -32.02
C MET A 1 15.10 -20.97 -31.75
N SER A 2 14.95 -22.28 -31.55
CA SER A 2 13.65 -22.85 -31.15
C SER A 2 13.41 -22.59 -29.66
N LEU A 3 12.17 -22.28 -29.32
CA LEU A 3 11.74 -22.19 -27.92
C LEU A 3 11.54 -23.60 -27.33
N ASP A 4 11.65 -23.72 -26.01
CA ASP A 4 11.52 -24.98 -25.26
C ASP A 4 10.64 -24.71 -24.03
N GLU A 5 9.50 -25.40 -23.96
CA GLU A 5 8.45 -25.21 -22.96
C GLU A 5 8.94 -25.55 -21.55
N ILE A 6 9.83 -26.53 -21.40
CA ILE A 6 10.40 -26.91 -20.11
C ILE A 6 11.39 -25.84 -19.64
N LYS A 7 12.18 -25.26 -20.55
CA LYS A 7 13.08 -24.14 -20.21
C LYS A 7 12.29 -22.91 -19.76
N ILE A 8 11.21 -22.55 -20.46
CA ILE A 8 10.32 -21.45 -20.08
C ILE A 8 9.75 -21.70 -18.67
N SER A 9 9.22 -22.89 -18.43
CA SER A 9 8.62 -23.24 -17.13
C SER A 9 9.63 -23.19 -15.99
N ARG A 10 10.81 -23.78 -16.17
CA ARG A 10 11.90 -23.74 -15.16
C ARG A 10 12.36 -22.31 -14.89
N ALA A 11 12.44 -21.46 -15.92
CA ALA A 11 12.83 -20.05 -15.76
C ALA A 11 11.82 -19.29 -14.91
N ILE A 12 10.52 -19.44 -15.17
CA ILE A 12 9.46 -18.77 -14.41
C ILE A 12 9.44 -19.26 -12.96
N VAL A 13 9.38 -20.58 -12.75
CA VAL A 13 9.30 -21.19 -11.42
C VAL A 13 10.54 -20.85 -10.59
N GLY A 14 11.73 -21.07 -11.14
CA GLY A 14 12.99 -20.81 -10.44
C GLY A 14 13.18 -19.33 -10.11
N SER A 15 12.87 -18.42 -11.04
CA SER A 15 12.96 -16.97 -10.81
C SER A 15 11.97 -16.50 -9.76
N TYR A 16 10.72 -16.97 -9.80
CA TYR A 16 9.70 -16.56 -8.83
C TYR A 16 10.06 -17.04 -7.42
N PHE A 17 10.45 -18.31 -7.26
CA PHE A 17 10.85 -18.82 -5.95
C PHE A 17 12.10 -18.14 -5.42
N LYS A 18 13.10 -17.86 -6.28
CA LYS A 18 14.25 -17.05 -5.88
C LYS A 18 13.81 -15.67 -5.38
N LYS A 19 12.98 -14.96 -6.15
CA LYS A 19 12.44 -13.65 -5.76
C LYS A 19 11.69 -13.72 -4.44
N LEU A 20 10.84 -14.73 -4.23
CA LEU A 20 10.07 -14.91 -3.00
C LEU A 20 10.99 -15.20 -1.81
N MET A 21 11.90 -16.16 -1.93
CA MET A 21 12.88 -16.53 -0.90
C MET A 21 13.74 -15.33 -0.49
N ASP A 22 14.22 -14.56 -1.48
CA ASP A 22 14.99 -13.34 -1.25
C ASP A 22 14.17 -12.27 -0.49
N ASN A 23 12.84 -12.39 -0.37
CA ASN A 23 11.94 -11.41 0.27
C ASN A 23 11.10 -12.00 1.42
N LEU A 24 11.46 -13.18 1.96
CA LEU A 24 10.85 -13.69 3.21
C LEU A 24 11.31 -12.91 4.45
N ASP A 25 12.34 -12.07 4.33
CA ASP A 25 12.84 -11.18 5.36
C ASP A 25 13.18 -9.81 4.77
N VAL A 26 12.44 -8.77 5.17
CA VAL A 26 12.51 -7.42 4.59
C VAL A 26 12.58 -6.35 5.69
N ASP A 27 12.96 -5.13 5.34
CA ASP A 27 12.88 -4.02 6.30
C ASP A 27 11.42 -3.56 6.46
N VAL A 28 10.70 -3.43 5.35
CA VAL A 28 9.30 -2.99 5.34
C VAL A 28 8.45 -3.89 4.45
N ALA A 29 7.37 -4.41 5.02
CA ALA A 29 6.31 -5.11 4.27
C ALA A 29 5.09 -4.19 4.13
N ILE A 30 4.56 -4.04 2.91
CA ILE A 30 3.42 -3.19 2.61
C ILE A 30 2.25 -4.06 2.17
N ALA A 31 1.11 -3.95 2.85
CA ALA A 31 -0.14 -4.60 2.47
C ALA A 31 -0.96 -3.64 1.59
N GLY A 32 -1.13 -3.99 0.31
CA GLY A 32 -1.87 -3.22 -0.68
C GLY A 32 -0.97 -2.38 -1.60
N ALA A 33 -1.11 -2.57 -2.91
CA ALA A 33 -0.39 -1.84 -3.96
C ALA A 33 -1.25 -0.71 -4.57
N GLY A 34 -2.02 -0.01 -3.73
CA GLY A 34 -2.72 1.22 -4.12
C GLY A 34 -1.80 2.45 -4.22
N PRO A 35 -2.33 3.64 -4.51
CA PRO A 35 -1.52 4.85 -4.71
C PRO A 35 -0.64 5.20 -3.51
N SER A 36 -1.16 5.10 -2.28
CA SER A 36 -0.37 5.35 -1.06
C SER A 36 0.72 4.29 -0.84
N GLY A 37 0.40 3.02 -1.07
CA GLY A 37 1.34 1.90 -0.94
C GLY A 37 2.48 1.96 -1.95
N LEU A 38 2.17 2.23 -3.23
CA LEU A 38 3.16 2.40 -4.30
C LEU A 38 4.06 3.62 -4.05
N ALA A 39 3.48 4.76 -3.66
CA ALA A 39 4.25 5.94 -3.30
C ALA A 39 5.19 5.66 -2.11
N CYS A 40 4.68 5.03 -1.05
CA CYS A 40 5.49 4.64 0.11
C CYS A 40 6.66 3.73 -0.29
N ALA A 41 6.38 2.69 -1.08
CA ALA A 41 7.39 1.74 -1.54
C ALA A 41 8.48 2.41 -2.37
N TYR A 42 8.11 3.31 -3.28
CA TYR A 42 9.06 4.07 -4.09
C TYR A 42 10.04 4.88 -3.22
N TYR A 43 9.53 5.68 -2.28
CA TYR A 43 10.40 6.55 -1.46
C TYR A 43 11.31 5.74 -0.52
N LEU A 44 10.82 4.61 0.01
CA LEU A 44 11.63 3.68 0.81
C LEU A 44 12.74 3.03 -0.04
N ALA A 45 12.37 2.46 -1.18
CA ALA A 45 13.31 1.76 -2.07
C ALA A 45 14.38 2.71 -2.63
N LYS A 46 14.02 3.97 -2.93
CA LYS A 46 14.96 5.04 -3.32
C LYS A 46 16.03 5.33 -2.26
N LYS A 47 15.84 4.88 -1.01
CA LYS A 47 16.82 4.96 0.08
C LYS A 47 17.48 3.61 0.39
N ASN A 48 17.44 2.66 -0.55
CA ASN A 48 18.00 1.30 -0.43
C ASN A 48 17.42 0.48 0.74
N ILE A 49 16.22 0.81 1.19
CA ILE A 49 15.49 0.02 2.17
C ILE A 49 14.86 -1.17 1.45
N LYS A 50 14.98 -2.38 1.99
CA LYS A 50 14.42 -3.58 1.37
C LYS A 50 12.91 -3.63 1.60
N VAL A 51 12.14 -3.45 0.53
CA VAL A 51 10.67 -3.37 0.58
C VAL A 51 10.01 -4.41 -0.28
N ALA A 52 9.00 -5.08 0.28
CA ALA A 52 8.07 -5.93 -0.44
C ALA A 52 6.62 -5.45 -0.28
N ILE A 53 5.87 -5.37 -1.38
CA ILE A 53 4.44 -5.09 -1.42
C ILE A 53 3.69 -6.38 -1.72
N PHE A 54 2.60 -6.63 -0.99
CA PHE A 54 1.69 -7.76 -1.20
C PHE A 54 0.32 -7.21 -1.58
N GLU A 55 -0.14 -7.57 -2.78
CA GLU A 55 -1.40 -7.13 -3.38
C GLU A 55 -2.27 -8.35 -3.66
N ARG A 56 -3.54 -8.30 -3.23
CA ARG A 56 -4.48 -9.42 -3.38
C ARG A 56 -4.96 -9.57 -4.82
N LYS A 57 -5.09 -8.46 -5.56
CA LYS A 57 -5.59 -8.47 -6.93
C LYS A 57 -4.49 -8.85 -7.91
N LEU A 58 -4.90 -9.25 -9.11
CA LEU A 58 -3.99 -9.44 -10.24
C LEU A 58 -3.29 -8.14 -10.61
N SER A 59 -4.04 -7.04 -10.69
CA SER A 59 -3.54 -5.72 -11.01
C SER A 59 -3.22 -4.91 -9.74
N VAL A 60 -2.07 -4.24 -9.74
CA VAL A 60 -1.74 -3.18 -8.78
C VAL A 60 -2.53 -1.91 -9.09
N GLY A 61 -2.40 -0.87 -8.27
CA GLY A 61 -3.05 0.44 -8.46
C GLY A 61 -4.30 0.66 -7.61
N GLY A 62 -4.84 -0.41 -7.00
CA GLY A 62 -6.01 -0.32 -6.15
C GLY A 62 -7.21 0.30 -6.87
N GLY A 63 -7.87 1.27 -6.22
CA GLY A 63 -9.07 1.93 -6.74
C GLY A 63 -8.82 3.09 -7.72
N MET A 64 -7.58 3.35 -8.14
CA MET A 64 -7.25 4.55 -8.91
C MET A 64 -7.61 4.43 -10.39
N TRP A 65 -7.57 3.22 -10.98
CA TRP A 65 -7.75 2.99 -12.43
C TRP A 65 -8.98 3.66 -13.04
N GLY A 66 -10.13 3.60 -12.38
CA GLY A 66 -11.39 4.11 -12.92
C GLY A 66 -11.65 5.60 -12.68
N GLY A 67 -10.70 6.33 -12.08
CA GLY A 67 -10.85 7.72 -11.68
C GLY A 67 -12.14 7.98 -10.89
N GLY A 68 -12.93 8.97 -11.30
CA GLY A 68 -14.23 9.29 -10.71
C GLY A 68 -15.38 8.76 -11.57
N ILE A 69 -16.26 7.92 -11.01
CA ILE A 69 -17.44 7.36 -11.69
C ILE A 69 -17.16 6.77 -13.10
N MET A 70 -16.03 6.06 -13.24
CA MET A 70 -15.52 5.49 -14.51
C MET A 70 -14.96 6.51 -15.51
N PHE A 71 -14.85 7.78 -15.15
CA PHE A 71 -14.07 8.76 -15.89
C PHE A 71 -12.63 8.64 -15.41
N ASN A 72 -11.73 8.16 -16.28
CA ASN A 72 -10.33 7.83 -16.02
C ASN A 72 -9.42 9.07 -15.82
N GLU A 73 -9.95 10.07 -15.14
CA GLU A 73 -9.29 11.30 -14.74
C GLU A 73 -9.25 11.34 -13.21
N ILE A 74 -8.12 11.77 -12.67
CA ILE A 74 -7.96 12.04 -11.25
C ILE A 74 -7.61 13.50 -11.01
N VAL A 75 -7.95 13.97 -9.81
CA VAL A 75 -7.59 15.30 -9.34
C VAL A 75 -6.48 15.21 -8.31
N VAL A 76 -5.52 16.15 -8.36
CA VAL A 76 -4.60 16.47 -7.26
C VAL A 76 -4.50 17.97 -7.05
N GLN A 77 -4.24 18.36 -5.81
CA GLN A 77 -3.92 19.72 -5.39
C GLN A 77 -2.44 20.04 -5.60
N THR A 78 -2.10 21.34 -5.66
CA THR A 78 -0.71 21.84 -5.83
C THR A 78 0.32 21.08 -4.99
N LYS A 79 0.02 20.84 -3.70
CA LYS A 79 0.92 20.16 -2.74
C LYS A 79 1.33 18.75 -3.17
N ALA A 80 0.50 18.05 -3.93
CA ALA A 80 0.76 16.69 -4.40
C ALA A 80 1.22 16.63 -5.86
N LYS A 81 1.09 17.74 -6.61
CA LYS A 81 1.53 17.82 -8.01
C LYS A 81 3.03 17.50 -8.16
N GLU A 82 3.87 17.97 -7.24
CA GLU A 82 5.31 17.69 -7.26
C GLU A 82 5.62 16.18 -7.24
N ILE A 83 4.76 15.37 -6.62
CA ILE A 83 4.91 13.91 -6.63
C ILE A 83 4.59 13.39 -8.02
N LEU A 84 3.52 13.85 -8.67
CA LEU A 84 3.24 13.45 -10.05
C LEU A 84 4.37 13.82 -11.00
N ASP A 85 4.96 15.01 -10.84
CA ASP A 85 6.12 15.46 -11.61
C ASP A 85 7.34 14.54 -11.38
N GLU A 86 7.64 14.15 -10.14
CA GLU A 86 8.73 13.22 -9.81
C GLU A 86 8.52 11.84 -10.46
N PHE A 87 7.28 11.38 -10.55
CA PHE A 87 6.92 10.13 -11.21
C PHE A 87 6.85 10.26 -12.75
N GLY A 88 6.99 11.47 -13.29
CA GLY A 88 6.94 11.74 -14.73
C GLY A 88 5.54 11.64 -15.32
N ILE A 89 4.51 11.86 -14.50
CA ILE A 89 3.10 11.81 -14.91
C ILE A 89 2.70 13.16 -15.48
N ARG A 90 2.08 13.16 -16.67
CA ARG A 90 1.58 14.38 -17.30
C ARG A 90 0.41 14.94 -16.49
N THR A 91 0.48 16.25 -16.23
CA THR A 91 -0.57 16.97 -15.52
C THR A 91 -1.09 18.13 -16.35
N LYS A 92 -2.39 18.39 -16.26
CA LYS A 92 -3.03 19.57 -16.85
C LYS A 92 -3.64 20.40 -15.73
N ARG A 93 -3.32 21.69 -15.68
CA ARG A 93 -4.01 22.61 -14.76
C ARG A 93 -5.47 22.76 -15.22
N PHE A 94 -6.42 22.59 -14.30
CA PHE A 94 -7.84 22.82 -14.58
C PHE A 94 -8.26 24.22 -14.12
N GLU A 95 -8.38 24.43 -12.81
CA GLU A 95 -8.75 25.71 -12.21
C GLU A 95 -8.04 25.89 -10.86
N GLY A 96 -7.58 27.10 -10.55
CA GLY A 96 -6.93 27.40 -9.27
C GLY A 96 -5.77 26.46 -8.96
N GLU A 97 -5.89 25.73 -7.85
CA GLU A 97 -4.92 24.74 -7.34
C GLU A 97 -5.23 23.29 -7.75
N TYR A 98 -6.19 23.07 -8.65
CA TYR A 98 -6.59 21.75 -9.12
C TYR A 98 -5.88 21.35 -10.42
N PHE A 99 -5.27 20.17 -10.39
CA PHE A 99 -4.58 19.56 -11.52
C PHE A 99 -5.21 18.21 -11.86
N LEU A 100 -5.39 17.97 -13.14
CA LEU A 100 -5.85 16.70 -13.69
C LEU A 100 -4.66 15.83 -14.09
N ALA A 101 -4.81 14.53 -13.95
CA ALA A 101 -3.93 13.52 -14.52
C ALA A 101 -4.74 12.29 -14.95
N ASP A 102 -4.31 11.65 -16.03
CA ASP A 102 -4.90 10.38 -16.45
C ASP A 102 -4.63 9.31 -15.39
N SER A 103 -5.68 8.60 -14.98
CA SER A 103 -5.61 7.61 -13.90
C SER A 103 -4.77 6.38 -14.28
N VAL A 104 -4.81 5.98 -15.56
CA VAL A 104 -4.10 4.81 -16.11
C VAL A 104 -2.61 5.10 -16.16
N GLU A 105 -2.23 6.26 -16.73
CA GLU A 105 -0.85 6.75 -16.72
C GLU A 105 -0.31 6.84 -15.30
N SER A 106 -1.11 7.40 -14.38
CA SER A 106 -0.71 7.58 -12.99
C SER A 106 -0.39 6.25 -12.31
N VAL A 107 -1.26 5.25 -12.43
CA VAL A 107 -1.02 3.92 -11.83
C VAL A 107 0.20 3.24 -12.46
N CYS A 108 0.30 3.27 -13.80
CA CYS A 108 1.42 2.68 -14.52
C CYS A 108 2.75 3.30 -14.10
N ALA A 109 2.84 4.62 -14.03
CA ALA A 109 4.04 5.34 -13.61
C ALA A 109 4.40 5.08 -12.14
N LEU A 110 3.41 5.10 -11.23
CA LEU A 110 3.61 4.76 -9.82
C LEU A 110 4.22 3.37 -9.65
N ALA A 111 3.69 2.37 -10.34
CA ALA A 111 4.17 1.00 -10.30
C ALA A 111 5.58 0.86 -10.92
N ASP A 112 5.79 1.39 -12.12
CA ASP A 112 7.08 1.34 -12.83
C ASP A 112 8.19 1.97 -12.00
N LYS A 113 7.96 3.18 -11.47
CA LYS A 113 8.93 3.90 -10.65
C LYS A 113 9.24 3.18 -9.34
N ALA A 114 8.23 2.65 -8.65
CA ALA A 114 8.44 1.87 -7.42
C ALA A 114 9.31 0.61 -7.68
N ILE A 115 9.02 -0.12 -8.76
CA ILE A 115 9.79 -1.31 -9.17
C ILE A 115 11.22 -0.94 -9.53
N LYS A 116 11.42 0.11 -10.35
CA LYS A 116 12.75 0.58 -10.77
C LYS A 116 13.57 1.14 -9.61
N ALA A 117 12.92 1.71 -8.59
CA ALA A 117 13.58 2.13 -7.36
C ALA A 117 14.04 0.94 -6.48
N GLY A 118 13.55 -0.28 -6.75
CA GLY A 118 13.99 -1.52 -6.09
C GLY A 118 12.91 -2.25 -5.30
N ALA A 119 11.70 -1.70 -5.17
CA ALA A 119 10.61 -2.37 -4.46
C ALA A 119 10.20 -3.67 -5.18
N LYS A 120 9.91 -4.73 -4.43
CA LYS A 120 9.37 -5.98 -4.97
C LYS A 120 7.87 -6.02 -4.76
N ILE A 121 7.13 -6.29 -5.82
CA ILE A 121 5.68 -6.44 -5.75
C ILE A 121 5.32 -7.91 -5.97
N PHE A 122 4.48 -8.44 -5.09
CA PHE A 122 3.85 -9.75 -5.21
C PHE A 122 2.34 -9.55 -5.26
N ASN A 123 1.79 -9.59 -6.47
CA ASN A 123 0.35 -9.61 -6.71
C ASN A 123 -0.21 -11.03 -6.50
N LEU A 124 -1.54 -11.15 -6.38
CA LEU A 124 -2.25 -12.40 -6.07
C LEU A 124 -1.96 -13.00 -4.69
N LEU A 125 -1.39 -12.22 -3.76
CA LEU A 125 -1.16 -12.64 -2.38
C LEU A 125 -2.03 -11.79 -1.43
N SER A 126 -2.90 -12.46 -0.68
CA SER A 126 -3.70 -11.87 0.39
C SER A 126 -2.89 -11.88 1.69
N VAL A 127 -3.03 -10.80 2.46
CA VAL A 127 -2.55 -10.74 3.84
C VAL A 127 -3.71 -11.15 4.75
N GLU A 128 -3.61 -12.33 5.36
CA GLU A 128 -4.68 -12.92 6.18
C GLU A 128 -4.49 -12.69 7.69
N ASP A 129 -3.24 -12.45 8.09
CA ASP A 129 -2.85 -12.20 9.48
C ASP A 129 -1.50 -11.48 9.59
N VAL A 130 -1.04 -11.27 10.83
CA VAL A 130 0.26 -10.69 11.16
C VAL A 130 1.07 -11.60 12.09
N MET A 131 2.40 -11.53 11.98
CA MET A 131 3.29 -12.16 12.95
C MET A 131 3.47 -11.25 14.17
N ILE A 132 3.21 -11.75 15.39
CA ILE A 132 3.36 -10.98 16.62
C ILE A 132 4.40 -11.63 17.55
N ARG A 133 5.25 -10.79 18.14
CA ARG A 133 6.19 -11.14 19.22
C ARG A 133 6.13 -10.06 20.28
N THR A 134 5.93 -10.45 21.53
CA THR A 134 5.98 -9.54 22.70
C THR A 134 5.24 -8.20 22.49
N GLY A 135 4.01 -8.24 21.96
CA GLY A 135 3.18 -7.04 21.75
C GLY A 135 3.59 -6.14 20.57
N ARG A 136 4.38 -6.65 19.63
CA ARG A 136 4.82 -5.95 18.41
C ARG A 136 4.57 -6.81 17.18
N VAL A 137 4.11 -6.19 16.09
CA VAL A 137 4.07 -6.85 14.77
C VAL A 137 5.47 -6.92 14.17
N THR A 138 5.82 -8.11 13.68
CA THR A 138 7.15 -8.49 13.19
C THR A 138 7.13 -9.10 11.78
N GLY A 139 5.98 -9.04 11.11
CA GLY A 139 5.79 -9.71 9.83
C GLY A 139 4.33 -9.84 9.42
N LEU A 140 4.10 -10.42 8.25
CA LEU A 140 2.79 -10.71 7.68
C LEU A 140 2.60 -12.22 7.52
N VAL A 141 1.34 -12.64 7.54
CA VAL A 141 0.89 -13.98 7.19
C VAL A 141 0.16 -13.90 5.86
N LEU A 142 0.62 -14.68 4.88
CA LEU A 142 0.27 -14.56 3.48
C LEU A 142 -0.30 -15.85 2.93
N ASN A 143 -1.31 -15.72 2.08
CA ASN A 143 -1.83 -16.81 1.28
C ASN A 143 -2.05 -16.36 -0.15
N TRP A 144 -2.17 -17.30 -1.07
CA TRP A 144 -2.63 -16.99 -2.42
C TRP A 144 -4.08 -16.51 -2.35
N SER A 145 -4.38 -15.38 -2.98
CA SER A 145 -5.76 -14.88 -3.02
C SER A 145 -6.72 -15.86 -3.70
N ALA A 146 -6.21 -16.75 -4.55
CA ALA A 146 -6.99 -17.85 -5.13
C ALA A 146 -7.51 -18.85 -4.07
N VAL A 147 -6.74 -19.11 -2.99
CA VAL A 147 -7.16 -19.97 -1.88
C VAL A 147 -8.35 -19.35 -1.15
N GLU A 148 -8.27 -18.05 -0.86
CA GLU A 148 -9.35 -17.27 -0.23
C GLU A 148 -10.60 -17.24 -1.10
N ILE A 149 -10.46 -16.94 -2.40
CA ILE A 149 -11.58 -16.88 -3.37
C ILE A 149 -12.26 -18.25 -3.49
N ALA A 150 -11.48 -19.32 -3.59
CA ALA A 150 -11.99 -20.68 -3.70
C ALA A 150 -12.44 -21.28 -2.36
N LYS A 151 -12.21 -20.57 -1.23
CA LYS A 151 -12.52 -21.01 0.14
C LYS A 151 -11.89 -22.37 0.48
N LEU A 152 -10.66 -22.60 0.02
CA LEU A 152 -9.93 -23.83 0.30
C LEU A 152 -9.34 -23.82 1.72
N HIS A 153 -9.23 -24.99 2.35
CA HIS A 153 -8.55 -25.18 3.63
C HIS A 153 -7.05 -25.42 3.40
N VAL A 154 -6.30 -24.35 3.17
CA VAL A 154 -4.84 -24.39 2.97
C VAL A 154 -4.17 -23.37 3.88
N ASP A 155 -3.19 -23.82 4.67
CA ASP A 155 -2.48 -22.97 5.60
C ASP A 155 -1.61 -21.91 4.88
N PRO A 156 -1.51 -20.70 5.46
CA PRO A 156 -0.69 -19.63 4.90
C PRO A 156 0.81 -19.80 5.22
N ILE A 157 1.65 -19.01 4.54
CA ILE A 157 3.07 -18.84 4.88
C ILE A 157 3.30 -17.51 5.59
N THR A 158 4.54 -17.25 6.03
CA THR A 158 4.87 -16.02 6.75
C THR A 158 6.08 -15.30 6.16
N ILE A 159 6.12 -13.98 6.33
CA ILE A 159 7.26 -13.15 5.99
C ILE A 159 7.62 -12.24 7.15
N ARG A 160 8.92 -12.12 7.45
CA ARG A 160 9.43 -11.26 8.51
C ARG A 160 9.64 -9.84 7.99
N SER A 161 9.33 -8.85 8.82
CA SER A 161 9.58 -7.44 8.55
C SER A 161 9.87 -6.64 9.81
N LYS A 162 10.75 -5.63 9.74
CA LYS A 162 10.94 -4.69 10.87
C LYS A 162 9.71 -3.80 11.08
N PHE A 163 9.05 -3.41 9.99
CA PHE A 163 7.81 -2.63 9.98
C PHE A 163 6.81 -3.13 8.94
N VAL A 164 5.53 -2.97 9.24
CA VAL A 164 4.41 -3.21 8.34
C VAL A 164 3.71 -1.88 8.02
N VAL A 165 3.30 -1.69 6.77
CA VAL A 165 2.42 -0.60 6.35
C VAL A 165 1.10 -1.18 5.86
N ASP A 166 0.01 -0.83 6.54
CA ASP A 166 -1.35 -1.05 6.07
C ASP A 166 -1.73 0.05 5.08
N ALA A 167 -1.69 -0.29 3.78
CA ALA A 167 -2.13 0.54 2.66
C ALA A 167 -3.33 -0.11 1.95
N THR A 168 -4.14 -0.89 2.67
CA THR A 168 -5.29 -1.65 2.13
C THR A 168 -6.53 -0.79 1.87
N GLY A 169 -6.41 0.53 2.03
CA GLY A 169 -7.49 1.48 1.81
C GLY A 169 -8.56 1.40 2.89
N HIS A 170 -9.81 1.61 2.51
CA HIS A 170 -10.96 1.71 3.41
C HIS A 170 -11.13 0.49 4.34
N ALA A 171 -10.68 -0.69 3.92
CA ALA A 171 -10.81 -1.92 4.70
C ALA A 171 -9.95 -1.93 5.97
N ALA A 172 -8.78 -1.28 5.95
CA ALA A 172 -7.79 -1.29 7.04
C ALA A 172 -7.54 -2.70 7.60
N GLU A 173 -7.24 -3.63 6.70
CA GLU A 173 -7.26 -5.07 6.96
C GLU A 173 -6.36 -5.48 8.12
N ILE A 174 -5.17 -4.88 8.23
CA ILE A 174 -4.23 -5.21 9.32
C ILE A 174 -4.78 -4.74 10.66
N ALA A 175 -5.39 -3.55 10.69
CA ALA A 175 -6.03 -3.05 11.90
C ALA A 175 -7.22 -3.93 12.32
N ARG A 176 -8.02 -4.40 11.36
CA ARG A 176 -9.15 -5.31 11.61
C ARG A 176 -8.70 -6.67 12.10
N VAL A 177 -7.64 -7.22 11.52
CA VAL A 177 -6.98 -8.46 11.98
C VAL A 177 -6.53 -8.30 13.43
N LEU A 178 -5.79 -7.24 13.74
CA LEU A 178 -5.31 -6.96 15.09
C LEU A 178 -6.46 -6.87 16.07
N GLU A 179 -7.51 -6.11 15.79
CA GLU A 179 -8.68 -6.00 16.68
C GLU A 179 -9.43 -7.30 16.91
N LYS A 180 -9.58 -8.10 15.86
CA LYS A 180 -10.38 -9.32 15.90
C LYS A 180 -9.64 -10.46 16.59
N LYS A 181 -8.36 -10.62 16.29
CA LYS A 181 -7.57 -11.79 16.70
C LYS A 181 -6.71 -11.53 17.92
N THR A 182 -6.46 -10.27 18.24
CA THR A 182 -5.57 -9.88 19.33
C THR A 182 -6.33 -8.96 20.27
N ASN A 183 -6.34 -9.26 21.58
CA ASN A 183 -7.02 -8.42 22.57
C ASN A 183 -6.19 -7.16 22.90
N VAL A 184 -5.70 -6.47 21.87
CA VAL A 184 -4.78 -5.34 21.97
C VAL A 184 -5.53 -4.03 21.79
N LYS A 185 -4.96 -2.96 22.32
CA LYS A 185 -5.44 -1.60 22.08
C LYS A 185 -4.62 -0.95 20.98
N LEU A 186 -5.29 -0.48 19.94
CA LEU A 186 -4.68 0.38 18.93
C LEU A 186 -4.38 1.76 19.55
N LYS A 187 -3.41 2.49 18.99
CA LYS A 187 -3.04 3.87 19.38
C LYS A 187 -4.06 4.90 18.88
N THR A 188 -5.34 4.59 19.00
CA THR A 188 -6.46 5.45 18.62
C THR A 188 -7.18 5.94 19.87
N LYS A 189 -8.05 6.95 19.72
CA LYS A 189 -8.82 7.49 20.84
C LYS A 189 -9.75 6.46 21.52
N THR A 190 -10.15 5.42 20.81
CA THR A 190 -11.05 4.37 21.32
C THR A 190 -10.32 3.07 21.68
N GLY A 191 -9.02 2.95 21.40
CA GLY A 191 -8.30 1.68 21.46
C GLY A 191 -8.65 0.70 20.32
N LYS A 192 -9.54 1.10 19.40
CA LYS A 192 -10.00 0.35 18.22
C LYS A 192 -10.05 1.29 17.00
N THR A 193 -10.36 0.76 15.83
CA THR A 193 -10.60 1.50 14.60
C THR A 193 -11.79 2.41 14.83
N VAL A 194 -11.63 3.68 14.48
CA VAL A 194 -12.68 4.69 14.66
C VAL A 194 -13.67 4.63 13.49
N GLY A 195 -13.21 4.22 12.30
CA GLY A 195 -13.99 4.21 11.07
C GLY A 195 -13.97 5.55 10.36
N GLU A 196 -14.05 5.51 9.03
CA GLU A 196 -14.20 6.72 8.23
C GLU A 196 -15.63 7.26 8.27
N THR A 197 -15.78 8.55 8.00
CA THR A 197 -17.08 9.23 7.92
C THR A 197 -17.42 9.65 6.50
N SER A 198 -18.61 10.23 6.33
CA SER A 198 -19.10 10.79 5.07
C SER A 198 -18.11 11.77 4.42
N MET A 199 -18.34 12.04 3.13
CA MET A 199 -17.42 12.78 2.29
C MET A 199 -17.26 14.24 2.73
N TRP A 200 -16.01 14.67 2.90
CA TRP A 200 -15.60 16.06 3.04
C TRP A 200 -14.15 16.14 2.52
N ALA A 201 -14.00 16.45 1.24
CA ALA A 201 -12.73 16.28 0.52
C ALA A 201 -11.57 17.08 1.12
N GLU A 202 -11.78 18.36 1.38
CA GLU A 202 -10.77 19.23 1.98
C GLU A 202 -10.26 18.70 3.32
N MET A 203 -11.17 18.38 4.25
CA MET A 203 -10.80 17.82 5.54
C MET A 203 -10.16 16.43 5.39
N ALA A 204 -10.64 15.60 4.47
CA ALA A 204 -10.14 14.25 4.24
C ALA A 204 -8.68 14.27 3.78
N GLU A 205 -8.34 15.08 2.78
CA GLU A 205 -6.99 15.19 2.23
C GLU A 205 -5.96 15.57 3.31
N ASP A 206 -6.32 16.48 4.21
CA ASP A 206 -5.48 16.88 5.33
C ASP A 206 -5.41 15.80 6.43
N THR A 207 -6.56 15.24 6.82
CA THR A 207 -6.63 14.26 7.91
C THR A 207 -5.93 12.97 7.55
N ILE A 208 -5.97 12.53 6.30
CA ILE A 208 -5.27 11.33 5.83
C ILE A 208 -3.78 11.43 6.04
N VAL A 209 -3.19 12.57 5.66
CA VAL A 209 -1.75 12.79 5.86
C VAL A 209 -1.43 12.85 7.36
N LYS A 210 -2.25 13.54 8.17
CA LYS A 210 -2.08 13.61 9.64
C LYS A 210 -2.21 12.25 10.33
N ASN A 211 -3.15 11.43 9.87
CA ASN A 211 -3.46 10.10 10.39
C ASN A 211 -2.53 9.01 9.84
N SER A 212 -1.69 9.33 8.85
CA SER A 212 -0.70 8.40 8.30
C SER A 212 0.48 8.25 9.26
N LYS A 213 0.32 7.40 10.26
CA LYS A 213 1.27 7.19 11.37
C LYS A 213 1.15 5.79 11.97
N GLU A 214 2.03 5.48 12.91
CA GLU A 214 2.01 4.20 13.63
C GLU A 214 0.75 4.09 14.51
N PHE A 215 -0.05 3.05 14.29
CA PHE A 215 -1.27 2.79 15.08
C PHE A 215 -1.13 1.56 16.00
N TYR A 216 -0.11 0.74 15.80
CA TYR A 216 0.26 -0.37 16.68
C TYR A 216 1.79 -0.55 16.60
N PRO A 217 2.50 -1.00 17.65
CA PRO A 217 3.95 -1.16 17.58
C PRO A 217 4.38 -1.99 16.36
N GLY A 218 5.10 -1.34 15.44
CA GLY A 218 5.56 -1.94 14.19
C GLY A 218 4.60 -1.80 13.00
N VAL A 219 3.43 -1.18 13.15
CA VAL A 219 2.42 -1.05 12.08
C VAL A 219 2.00 0.40 11.86
N TYR A 220 2.14 0.84 10.62
CA TYR A 220 1.72 2.16 10.15
C TYR A 220 0.50 2.05 9.25
N ALA A 221 -0.40 3.04 9.31
CA ALA A 221 -1.46 3.18 8.31
C ALA A 221 -1.05 4.21 7.26
N SER A 222 -1.42 3.98 6.00
CA SER A 222 -1.19 4.94 4.91
C SER A 222 -2.39 5.01 3.96
N GLY A 223 -2.73 6.22 3.52
CA GLY A 223 -3.88 6.46 2.63
C GLY A 223 -5.21 6.31 3.36
N MET A 224 -6.24 5.78 2.70
CA MET A 224 -7.58 5.68 3.33
C MET A 224 -7.60 4.76 4.57
N ALA A 225 -6.67 3.81 4.67
CA ALA A 225 -6.50 3.01 5.88
C ALA A 225 -6.24 3.90 7.11
N SER A 226 -5.58 5.04 6.94
CA SER A 226 -5.33 6.00 8.01
C SER A 226 -6.62 6.58 8.58
N ASN A 227 -7.56 7.00 7.73
CA ASN A 227 -8.84 7.53 8.20
C ASN A 227 -9.79 6.42 8.67
N ALA A 228 -9.71 5.21 8.11
CA ALA A 228 -10.44 4.06 8.66
C ALA A 228 -9.96 3.70 10.08
N VAL A 229 -8.66 3.79 10.35
CA VAL A 229 -8.09 3.49 11.68
C VAL A 229 -8.33 4.63 12.68
N PHE A 230 -7.95 5.86 12.34
CA PHE A 230 -7.95 6.98 13.29
C PHE A 230 -9.23 7.81 13.27
N GLY A 231 -10.07 7.63 12.25
CA GLY A 231 -11.26 8.42 12.01
C GLY A 231 -10.99 9.64 11.16
N GLY A 232 -11.91 9.92 10.25
CA GLY A 232 -11.88 11.08 9.37
C GLY A 232 -12.76 10.86 8.14
N PRO A 233 -13.11 11.93 7.41
CA PRO A 233 -13.93 11.82 6.23
C PRO A 233 -13.19 11.15 5.07
N ARG A 234 -13.95 10.68 4.09
CA ARG A 234 -13.43 10.29 2.76
C ARG A 234 -13.37 11.48 1.81
N MET A 235 -12.54 11.41 0.77
CA MET A 235 -12.33 12.53 -0.17
C MET A 235 -12.99 12.40 -1.54
N GLY A 236 -13.30 11.18 -2.00
CA GLY A 236 -13.76 10.97 -3.38
C GLY A 236 -12.59 10.88 -4.37
N PRO A 237 -12.77 11.29 -5.64
CA PRO A 237 -11.78 11.08 -6.71
C PRO A 237 -10.65 12.13 -6.74
N ILE A 238 -10.14 12.51 -5.57
CA ILE A 238 -8.93 13.34 -5.39
C ILE A 238 -7.88 12.51 -4.67
N PHE A 239 -6.64 12.53 -5.15
CA PHE A 239 -5.61 11.55 -4.77
C PHE A 239 -4.35 12.16 -4.14
N GLY A 240 -4.32 13.47 -3.91
CA GLY A 240 -3.13 14.12 -3.37
C GLY A 240 -2.77 13.63 -1.97
N GLY A 241 -3.76 13.45 -1.10
CA GLY A 241 -3.62 12.94 0.25
C GLY A 241 -3.09 11.51 0.27
N MET A 242 -3.46 10.67 -0.70
CA MET A 242 -2.91 9.31 -0.85
C MET A 242 -1.41 9.33 -1.09
N LEU A 243 -0.95 10.14 -2.05
CA LEU A 243 0.45 10.25 -2.43
C LEU A 243 1.28 10.87 -1.31
N LEU A 244 0.78 11.93 -0.70
CA LEU A 244 1.40 12.61 0.44
C LEU A 244 1.48 11.70 1.67
N ALA A 245 0.44 10.91 1.95
CA ALA A 245 0.43 9.90 3.01
C ALA A 245 1.52 8.84 2.79
N GLY A 246 1.64 8.32 1.57
CA GLY A 246 2.69 7.35 1.22
C GLY A 246 4.09 7.92 1.46
N ARG A 247 4.34 9.14 0.95
CA ARG A 247 5.61 9.85 1.16
C ARG A 247 5.91 10.12 2.63
N LYS A 248 4.90 10.54 3.40
CA LYS A 248 5.05 10.80 4.85
C LYS A 248 5.45 9.53 5.60
N VAL A 249 4.73 8.42 5.39
CA VAL A 249 5.03 7.15 6.07
C VAL A 249 6.43 6.65 5.69
N ALA A 250 6.80 6.74 4.42
CA ALA A 250 8.15 6.40 3.99
C ALA A 250 9.22 7.23 4.74
N ASN A 251 9.03 8.55 4.82
CA ASN A 251 9.97 9.43 5.53
C ASN A 251 10.05 9.12 7.04
N ASP A 252 8.92 8.83 7.69
CA ASP A 252 8.88 8.43 9.09
C ASP A 252 9.64 7.12 9.32
N LEU A 253 9.48 6.14 8.43
CA LEU A 253 10.16 4.85 8.50
C LEU A 253 11.66 4.94 8.17
N ILE A 254 12.05 5.76 7.18
CA ILE A 254 13.47 6.02 6.85
C ILE A 254 14.21 6.54 8.09
N LYS A 255 13.60 7.44 8.88
CA LYS A 255 14.20 7.97 10.11
C LYS A 255 14.36 6.92 11.22
N ARG A 256 13.53 5.87 11.21
CA ARG A 256 13.55 4.80 12.22
C ARG A 256 14.45 3.62 11.85
N LEU A 257 14.77 3.48 10.56
CA LEU A 257 15.58 2.41 10.01
C LEU A 257 17.05 2.80 9.77
N LYS A 258 17.35 4.10 9.83
CA LYS A 258 18.70 4.66 9.89
C LYS A 258 19.12 4.82 11.34
#